data_AF-A0A349JFB5-F1
#
_entry.id   AF-A0A349JFB5-F1
#
_cell.length_a   1.000
_cell.length_b   1.000
_cell.length_c   1.000
_cell.angle_alpha   90.00
_cell.angle_beta   90.00
_cell.angle_gamma   90.00
#
_symmetry.space_group_name_H-M   'P 1'
#
loop_
_entity.id
_entity.type
_entity.pdbx_description
1 polymer ?
#
loop_
_entity_poly.entity_id
_entity_poly.type
_entity_poly.pdbx_seq_one_letter_code
_entity_poly.pdbx_strand_id
1 'polypeptide(L)'
;MSVFTQNFLLYICHHKRYLRQQKCHNPSHGFTLIELLVVIFIIGILSAIALPTFLRLINQAKESEATQYISYLNKHQTAEYLEGSEFTNSFGTLSFPQPETPSSAAGLLKSLGFSVAETNNYLYGIKIAAYNNKPLAIQVALSKQLGVQSYLGIVYFKDNKDPCGPVSLPVSLSSPVFQQFGILNNLISNPGSYCPDLF
;
A
#
# COMPACT_ATOMS: atom_id res chain seq x y z
N MET A 1 -4.96 31.16 -21.84
CA MET A 1 -5.67 30.28 -22.80
C MET A 1 -6.26 31.16 -23.90
N SER A 2 -5.57 31.34 -25.04
CA SER A 2 -6.18 31.87 -26.30
C SER A 2 -5.17 32.22 -27.43
N VAL A 3 -3.99 31.58 -27.55
CA VAL A 3 -3.04 31.90 -28.67
C VAL A 3 -2.47 30.66 -29.37
N PHE A 4 -2.93 29.44 -29.05
CA PHE A 4 -2.32 28.20 -29.59
C PHE A 4 -3.20 27.41 -30.58
N THR A 5 -4.33 27.94 -31.02
CA THR A 5 -5.26 27.24 -31.95
C THR A 5 -5.48 27.93 -33.29
N GLN A 6 -4.87 29.09 -33.55
CA GLN A 6 -5.10 29.85 -34.79
C GLN A 6 -4.06 29.62 -35.91
N ASN A 7 -3.01 28.84 -35.66
CA ASN A 7 -1.94 28.57 -36.65
C ASN A 7 -2.01 27.19 -37.33
N PHE A 8 -3.01 26.36 -37.04
CA PHE A 8 -3.10 25.00 -37.60
C PHE A 8 -4.15 24.82 -38.70
N LEU A 9 -5.05 25.81 -38.90
CA LEU A 9 -6.14 25.72 -39.90
C LEU A 9 -5.89 26.46 -41.21
N LEU A 10 -4.82 27.26 -41.32
CA LEU A 10 -4.50 27.99 -42.56
C LEU A 10 -3.51 27.27 -43.50
N TYR A 11 -2.86 26.19 -43.06
CA TYR A 11 -1.87 25.48 -43.89
C TYR A 11 -2.46 24.44 -44.85
N ILE A 12 -3.76 24.14 -44.75
CA ILE A 12 -4.41 23.07 -45.52
C ILE A 12 -5.22 23.58 -46.73
N CYS A 13 -5.33 24.91 -46.94
CA CYS A 13 -6.26 25.49 -47.93
C CYS A 13 -5.64 26.38 -49.02
N HIS A 14 -4.43 26.08 -49.55
CA HIS A 14 -3.92 26.78 -50.75
C HIS A 14 -3.18 25.89 -51.78
N HIS A 15 -3.44 24.58 -51.86
CA HIS A 15 -2.75 23.76 -52.88
C HIS A 15 -3.65 22.80 -53.67
N LYS A 16 -4.96 23.06 -53.73
CA LYS A 16 -5.86 22.28 -54.61
C LYS A 16 -6.13 23.04 -55.90
N ARG A 17 -5.28 22.88 -56.93
CA ARG A 17 -5.71 23.07 -58.33
C ARG A 17 -4.74 22.62 -59.43
N TYR A 18 -4.07 21.46 -59.34
CA TYR A 18 -3.46 20.89 -60.56
C TYR A 18 -3.26 19.37 -60.45
N LEU A 19 -3.55 18.66 -61.56
CA LEU A 19 -3.34 17.22 -61.85
C LEU A 19 -4.47 16.28 -61.38
N ARG A 20 -5.47 15.99 -62.23
CA ARG A 20 -5.52 14.93 -63.27
C ARG A 20 -5.21 13.51 -62.76
N GLN A 21 -6.26 12.69 -62.76
CA GLN A 21 -6.30 11.22 -62.74
C GLN A 21 -4.94 10.51 -62.70
N GLN A 22 -4.52 10.11 -61.50
CA GLN A 22 -3.62 8.98 -61.31
C GLN A 22 -4.42 7.88 -60.61
N LYS A 23 -4.38 6.66 -61.17
CA LYS A 23 -4.85 5.44 -60.50
C LYS A 23 -4.33 5.46 -59.06
N CYS A 24 -5.21 5.30 -58.07
CA CYS A 24 -4.81 4.97 -56.70
C CYS A 24 -4.21 3.56 -56.72
N HIS A 25 -2.94 3.46 -57.12
CA HIS A 25 -2.08 2.40 -56.63
C HIS A 25 -1.96 2.71 -55.15
N ASN A 26 -2.70 2.01 -54.28
CA ASN A 26 -2.47 2.10 -52.84
C ASN A 26 -1.00 1.69 -52.63
N PRO A 27 -0.07 2.62 -52.35
CA PRO A 27 1.23 2.18 -51.91
C PRO A 27 0.95 1.52 -50.56
N SER A 28 1.03 0.20 -50.52
CA SER A 28 1.07 -0.54 -49.27
C SER A 28 2.34 -0.08 -48.56
N HIS A 29 2.27 1.04 -47.85
CA HIS A 29 3.34 1.57 -47.03
C HIS A 29 3.50 0.62 -45.84
N GLY A 30 4.29 -0.42 -46.03
CA GLY A 30 4.75 -1.28 -44.96
C GLY A 30 5.72 -0.52 -44.06
N PHE A 31 5.56 -0.62 -42.75
CA PHE A 31 6.55 -0.17 -41.78
C PHE A 31 7.92 -0.79 -42.10
N THR A 32 8.97 0.03 -42.08
CA THR A 32 10.32 -0.50 -42.25
C THR A 32 10.79 -1.18 -40.96
N LEU A 33 11.57 -2.27 -41.07
CA LEU A 33 12.08 -2.98 -39.90
C LEU A 33 12.92 -2.06 -39.00
N ILE A 34 13.69 -1.17 -39.60
CA ILE A 34 14.53 -0.20 -38.89
C ILE A 34 13.72 0.83 -38.11
N GLU A 35 12.58 1.27 -38.65
CA GLU A 35 11.68 2.21 -37.97
C GLU A 35 11.07 1.59 -36.72
N LEU A 36 10.67 0.31 -36.81
CA LEU A 36 10.20 -0.43 -35.64
C LEU A 36 11.32 -0.68 -34.61
N LEU A 37 12.55 -0.91 -35.07
CA LEU A 37 13.72 -1.13 -34.21
C LEU A 37 14.06 0.12 -33.36
N VAL A 38 14.08 1.31 -33.96
CA VAL A 38 14.39 2.55 -33.23
C VAL A 38 13.30 2.86 -32.20
N VAL A 39 12.03 2.58 -32.51
CA VAL A 39 10.92 2.80 -31.57
C VAL A 39 11.04 1.91 -30.33
N ILE A 40 11.29 0.61 -30.50
CA ILE A 40 11.46 -0.29 -29.35
C ILE A 40 12.75 0.02 -28.57
N PHE A 41 13.78 0.55 -29.23
CA PHE A 41 15.01 0.98 -28.57
C PHE A 41 14.77 2.18 -27.65
N ILE A 42 14.06 3.21 -28.13
CA ILE A 42 13.72 4.38 -27.32
C ILE A 42 12.78 3.99 -26.16
N ILE A 43 11.74 3.19 -26.42
CA ILE A 43 10.82 2.70 -25.37
C ILE A 43 11.58 1.84 -24.35
N GLY A 44 12.55 1.04 -24.78
CA GLY A 44 13.39 0.22 -23.91
C GLY A 44 14.20 1.05 -22.91
N ILE A 45 14.87 2.11 -23.38
CA ILE A 45 15.63 3.02 -22.52
C ILE A 45 14.71 3.74 -21.52
N LEU A 46 13.58 4.27 -21.99
CA LEU A 46 12.62 4.95 -21.12
C LEU A 46 12.04 3.99 -20.06
N SER A 47 11.70 2.76 -20.46
CA SER A 47 11.13 1.76 -19.56
C SER A 47 12.12 1.30 -18.48
N ALA A 48 13.41 1.20 -18.81
CA ALA A 48 14.43 0.81 -17.84
C ALA A 48 14.53 1.78 -16.64
N ILE A 49 14.31 3.07 -16.87
CA ILE A 49 14.35 4.10 -15.82
C ILE A 49 12.97 4.23 -15.13
N ALA A 50 11.88 4.16 -15.90
CA ALA A 50 10.54 4.40 -15.39
C ALA A 50 10.01 3.24 -14.53
N LEU A 51 10.27 1.98 -14.91
CA LEU A 51 9.72 0.79 -14.27
C LEU A 51 10.03 0.66 -12.77
N PRO A 52 11.30 0.76 -12.30
CA PRO A 52 11.58 0.63 -10.87
C PRO A 52 10.91 1.72 -10.03
N THR A 53 10.86 2.95 -10.55
CA THR A 53 10.20 4.08 -9.90
C THR A 53 8.68 3.87 -9.81
N PHE A 54 8.07 3.38 -10.89
CA PHE A 54 6.65 3.08 -10.93
C PHE A 54 6.25 1.98 -9.93
N LEU A 55 7.04 0.91 -9.83
CA LEU A 55 6.82 -0.16 -8.84
C LEU A 55 6.89 0.37 -7.40
N ARG A 56 7.86 1.24 -7.10
CA ARG A 56 7.96 1.89 -5.79
C ARG A 56 6.74 2.75 -5.48
N LEU A 57 6.22 3.51 -6.45
CA LEU A 57 5.01 4.33 -6.26
C LEU A 57 3.78 3.48 -5.97
N ILE A 58 3.62 2.33 -6.64
CA ILE A 58 2.55 1.38 -6.33
C ILE A 58 2.67 0.85 -4.91
N ASN A 59 3.88 0.48 -4.48
CA ASN A 59 4.11 -0.03 -3.13
C ASN A 59 3.84 1.04 -2.07
N GLN A 60 4.29 2.28 -2.31
CA GLN A 60 3.99 3.41 -1.41
C GLN A 60 2.48 3.71 -1.32
N ALA A 61 1.75 3.59 -2.44
CA ALA A 61 0.30 3.72 -2.42
C ALA A 61 -0.36 2.65 -1.56
N LYS A 62 0.14 1.41 -1.59
CA LYS A 62 -0.31 0.33 -0.69
C LYS A 62 0.04 0.60 0.76
N GLU A 63 1.27 1.03 1.04
CA GLU A 63 1.70 1.39 2.40
C GLU A 63 0.87 2.52 3.02
N SER A 64 0.37 3.45 2.18
CA SER A 64 -0.54 4.50 2.62
C SER A 64 -1.87 3.95 3.16
N GLU A 65 -2.35 2.81 2.65
CA GLU A 65 -3.53 2.11 3.18
C GLU A 65 -3.26 1.68 4.64
N ALA A 66 -2.19 0.93 4.86
CA ALA A 66 -1.87 0.38 6.18
C ALA A 66 -1.62 1.47 7.24
N THR A 67 -0.86 2.51 6.87
CA THR A 67 -0.56 3.61 7.80
C THR A 67 -1.81 4.39 8.18
N GLN A 68 -2.74 4.61 7.24
CA GLN A 68 -4.04 5.24 7.52
C GLN A 68 -4.90 4.38 8.44
N TYR A 69 -5.00 3.07 8.18
CA TYR A 69 -5.78 2.16 9.02
C TYR A 69 -5.21 2.04 10.43
N ILE A 70 -3.89 1.86 10.59
CA ILE A 70 -3.27 1.80 11.92
C ILE A 70 -3.49 3.11 12.67
N SER A 71 -3.35 4.26 11.99
CA SER A 71 -3.61 5.57 12.63
C SER A 71 -5.07 5.73 13.06
N TYR A 72 -6.01 5.23 12.26
CA TYR A 72 -7.42 5.18 12.65
C TYR A 72 -7.63 4.28 13.87
N LEU A 73 -7.08 3.05 13.85
CA LEU A 73 -7.22 2.11 14.95
C LEU A 73 -6.62 2.66 16.23
N ASN A 74 -5.47 3.34 16.15
CA ASN A 74 -4.87 4.01 17.29
C ASN A 74 -5.83 5.03 17.92
N LYS A 75 -6.46 5.87 17.10
CA LYS A 75 -7.45 6.86 17.56
C LYS A 75 -8.70 6.20 18.13
N HIS A 76 -9.18 5.14 17.48
CA HIS A 76 -10.36 4.40 17.94
C HIS A 76 -10.12 3.76 19.30
N GLN A 77 -8.98 3.06 19.48
CA GLN A 77 -8.59 2.46 20.76
C GLN A 77 -8.38 3.50 21.84
N THR A 78 -7.85 4.66 21.46
CA THR A 78 -7.68 5.80 22.37
C THR A 78 -9.04 6.31 22.85
N ALA A 79 -10.00 6.50 21.94
CA ALA A 79 -11.35 6.95 22.27
C ALA A 79 -12.11 5.92 23.14
N GLU A 80 -12.07 4.64 22.77
CA GLU A 80 -12.70 3.55 23.55
C GLU A 80 -12.15 3.47 24.97
N TYR A 81 -10.82 3.63 25.13
CA TYR A 81 -10.22 3.65 26.46
C TYR A 81 -10.63 4.88 27.28
N LEU A 82 -10.80 6.04 26.64
CA LEU A 82 -11.28 7.25 27.32
C LEU A 82 -12.75 7.14 27.75
N GLU A 83 -13.56 6.34 27.06
CA GLU A 83 -14.98 6.13 27.37
C GLU A 83 -15.21 5.00 28.37
N GLY A 84 -14.57 3.85 28.17
CA GLY A 84 -14.81 2.61 28.92
C GLY A 84 -13.68 2.16 29.82
N SER A 85 -12.52 2.84 29.82
CA SER A 85 -11.29 2.41 30.51
C SER A 85 -10.76 1.04 30.10
N GLU A 86 -11.21 0.51 28.96
CA GLU A 86 -10.81 -0.77 28.40
C GLU A 86 -10.51 -0.61 26.90
N PHE A 87 -9.56 -1.40 26.40
CA PHE A 87 -9.31 -1.51 24.97
C PHE A 87 -10.25 -2.54 24.35
N THR A 88 -10.43 -2.50 23.03
CA THR A 88 -11.32 -3.42 22.32
C THR A 88 -10.57 -4.27 21.30
N ASN A 89 -10.97 -5.52 21.14
CA ASN A 89 -10.46 -6.40 20.07
C ASN A 89 -11.28 -6.26 18.78
N SER A 90 -12.27 -5.36 18.77
CA SER A 90 -13.11 -5.09 17.61
C SER A 90 -12.47 -4.03 16.71
N PHE A 91 -12.68 -4.16 15.42
CA PHE A 91 -12.17 -3.25 14.39
C PHE A 91 -12.99 -1.94 14.25
N GLY A 92 -13.96 -1.73 15.15
CA GLY A 92 -14.90 -0.61 15.12
C GLY A 92 -15.95 -0.70 14.00
N THR A 93 -16.63 0.41 13.74
CA THR A 93 -17.61 0.58 12.63
C THR A 93 -16.96 0.72 11.26
N LEU A 94 -15.64 0.58 11.15
CA LEU A 94 -15.00 0.49 9.85
C LEU A 94 -15.52 -0.74 9.12
N SER A 95 -16.18 -0.52 7.98
CA SER A 95 -16.35 -1.54 6.96
C SER A 95 -14.98 -1.85 6.37
N PHE A 96 -14.20 -2.66 7.08
CA PHE A 96 -13.14 -3.42 6.43
C PHE A 96 -13.82 -4.24 5.34
N PRO A 97 -13.40 -4.14 4.07
CA PRO A 97 -13.84 -5.09 3.06
C PRO A 97 -13.33 -6.46 3.50
N GLN A 98 -14.16 -7.22 4.21
CA GLN A 98 -13.83 -8.55 4.68
C GLN A 98 -13.61 -9.45 3.46
N PRO A 99 -12.44 -10.06 3.27
CA PRO A 99 -12.30 -11.12 2.30
C PRO A 99 -13.02 -12.35 2.81
N GLU A 100 -13.73 -12.98 1.91
CA GLU A 100 -14.70 -14.03 2.17
C GLU A 100 -14.03 -15.40 2.45
N THR A 101 -12.70 -15.44 2.64
CA THR A 101 -11.96 -16.63 3.05
C THR A 101 -10.71 -16.23 3.85
N PRO A 102 -10.52 -16.70 5.10
CA PRO A 102 -9.31 -16.40 5.85
C PRO A 102 -8.12 -17.03 5.14
N SER A 103 -7.15 -16.20 4.76
CA SER A 103 -5.87 -16.69 4.23
C SER A 103 -5.19 -17.58 5.27
N SER A 104 -4.37 -18.56 4.86
CA SER A 104 -3.63 -19.44 5.81
C SER A 104 -2.80 -18.64 6.81
N ALA A 105 -2.41 -17.42 6.46
CA ALA A 105 -1.69 -16.54 7.34
C ALA A 105 -2.54 -15.81 8.40
N ALA A 106 -3.85 -15.62 8.18
CA ALA A 106 -4.75 -15.24 9.27
C ALA A 106 -4.75 -16.27 10.41
N GLY A 107 -4.48 -17.53 10.10
CA GLY A 107 -4.32 -18.59 11.09
C GLY A 107 -3.19 -18.30 12.09
N LEU A 108 -2.09 -17.70 11.65
CA LEU A 108 -0.96 -17.36 12.54
C LEU A 108 -1.35 -16.27 13.53
N LEU A 109 -1.95 -15.18 13.05
CA LEU A 109 -2.43 -14.12 13.93
C LEU A 109 -3.48 -14.61 14.91
N LYS A 110 -4.44 -15.44 14.45
CA LYS A 110 -5.43 -16.06 15.33
C LYS A 110 -4.78 -16.96 16.38
N SER A 111 -3.76 -17.74 16.03
CA SER A 111 -3.03 -18.59 16.98
C SER A 111 -2.28 -17.79 18.04
N LEU A 112 -1.89 -16.56 17.71
CA LEU A 112 -1.27 -15.60 18.63
C LEU A 112 -2.28 -14.79 19.45
N GLY A 113 -3.59 -15.01 19.25
CA GLY A 113 -4.67 -14.34 19.96
C GLY A 113 -5.04 -12.97 19.41
N PHE A 114 -4.68 -12.66 18.15
CA PHE A 114 -5.18 -11.46 17.48
C PHE A 114 -6.58 -11.71 16.90
N SER A 115 -7.46 -10.73 17.06
CA SER A 115 -8.62 -10.56 16.19
C SER A 115 -8.14 -10.09 14.82
N VAL A 116 -8.70 -10.66 13.75
CA VAL A 116 -8.16 -10.48 12.40
C VAL A 116 -9.19 -9.88 11.46
N ALA A 117 -8.75 -8.90 10.68
CA ALA A 117 -9.42 -8.39 9.49
C ALA A 117 -8.42 -8.42 8.33
N GLU A 118 -8.89 -8.37 7.10
CA GLU A 118 -8.03 -8.44 5.93
C GLU A 118 -8.53 -7.47 4.88
N THR A 119 -7.63 -7.07 3.97
CA THR A 119 -7.94 -6.43 2.70
C THR A 119 -7.20 -7.18 1.58
N ASN A 120 -7.23 -6.64 0.37
CA ASN A 120 -6.46 -7.18 -0.75
C ASN A 120 -4.95 -7.07 -0.50
N ASN A 121 -4.49 -6.01 0.19
CA ASN A 121 -3.08 -5.70 0.37
C ASN A 121 -2.53 -6.12 1.74
N TYR A 122 -3.36 -6.08 2.79
CA TYR A 122 -2.91 -6.26 4.17
C TYR A 122 -3.77 -7.23 4.98
N LEU A 123 -3.15 -7.83 5.98
CA LEU A 123 -3.78 -8.59 7.05
C LEU A 123 -3.64 -7.76 8.34
N TYR A 124 -4.76 -7.33 8.88
CA TYR A 124 -4.84 -6.52 10.09
C TYR A 124 -5.10 -7.40 11.30
N GLY A 125 -4.40 -7.15 12.40
CA GLY A 125 -4.56 -7.84 13.67
C GLY A 125 -4.71 -6.85 14.81
N ILE A 126 -5.66 -7.09 15.72
CA ILE A 126 -5.76 -6.37 17.00
C ILE A 126 -5.62 -7.36 18.13
N LYS A 127 -4.75 -7.05 19.09
CA LYS A 127 -4.61 -7.81 20.33
C LYS A 127 -4.50 -6.87 21.52
N ILE A 128 -5.38 -7.06 22.48
CA ILE A 128 -5.21 -6.48 23.82
C ILE A 128 -4.18 -7.33 24.58
N ALA A 129 -3.19 -6.67 25.16
CA ALA A 129 -2.19 -7.29 26.00
C ALA A 129 -1.95 -6.42 27.25
N ALA A 130 -1.13 -6.91 28.16
CA ALA A 130 -0.66 -6.14 29.30
C ALA A 130 0.86 -6.25 29.39
N TYR A 131 1.52 -5.13 29.66
CA TYR A 131 2.95 -5.10 29.92
C TYR A 131 3.21 -4.27 31.18
N ASN A 132 4.00 -4.81 32.11
CA ASN A 132 4.22 -4.21 33.44
C ASN A 132 2.91 -3.82 34.17
N ASN A 133 1.90 -4.70 34.12
CA ASN A 133 0.55 -4.51 34.68
C ASN A 133 -0.24 -3.32 34.08
N LYS A 134 0.17 -2.80 32.92
CA LYS A 134 -0.57 -1.75 32.21
C LYS A 134 -1.21 -2.33 30.96
N PRO A 135 -2.51 -2.10 30.74
CA PRO A 135 -3.18 -2.55 29.53
C PRO A 135 -2.61 -1.78 28.33
N LEU A 136 -2.50 -2.47 27.20
CA LEU A 136 -2.12 -1.89 25.91
C LEU A 136 -2.85 -2.62 24.79
N ALA A 137 -3.05 -1.92 23.67
CA ALA A 137 -3.58 -2.50 22.45
C ALA A 137 -2.49 -2.50 21.38
N ILE A 138 -2.20 -3.68 20.83
CA ILE A 138 -1.26 -3.88 19.72
C ILE A 138 -2.07 -4.03 18.45
N GLN A 139 -1.80 -3.19 17.46
CA GLN A 139 -2.35 -3.29 16.12
C GLN A 139 -1.24 -3.66 15.14
N VAL A 140 -1.46 -4.64 14.28
CA VAL A 140 -0.50 -5.03 13.24
C VAL A 140 -1.17 -4.96 11.88
N ALA A 141 -0.41 -4.54 10.87
CA ALA A 141 -0.78 -4.57 9.47
C ALA A 141 0.32 -5.30 8.71
N LEU A 142 0.09 -6.58 8.42
CA LEU A 142 1.03 -7.44 7.71
C LEU A 142 0.77 -7.35 6.20
N SER A 143 1.79 -6.99 5.42
CA SER A 143 1.68 -6.90 3.96
C SER A 143 1.59 -8.29 3.31
N LYS A 144 0.55 -8.50 2.48
CA LYS A 144 0.31 -9.72 1.68
C LYS A 144 1.20 -9.80 0.44
N GLN A 145 1.84 -8.70 0.04
CA GLN A 145 2.59 -8.60 -1.21
C GLN A 145 4.09 -8.36 -1.00
N LEU A 146 4.90 -8.94 -1.87
CA LEU A 146 6.35 -8.77 -1.87
C LEU A 146 6.74 -7.32 -2.18
N GLY A 147 7.71 -6.79 -1.42
CA GLY A 147 8.26 -5.44 -1.61
C GLY A 147 7.44 -4.30 -1.00
N VAL A 148 6.39 -4.65 -0.24
CA VAL A 148 5.54 -3.72 0.50
C VAL A 148 5.77 -3.94 2.00
N GLN A 149 6.01 -2.87 2.76
CA GLN A 149 6.30 -2.95 4.19
C GLN A 149 5.07 -3.24 5.05
N SER A 150 5.30 -3.88 6.20
CA SER A 150 4.29 -4.06 7.25
C SER A 150 4.42 -2.99 8.32
N TYR A 151 3.33 -2.73 9.05
CA TYR A 151 3.27 -1.70 10.07
C TYR A 151 2.68 -2.21 11.38
N LEU A 152 3.00 -1.51 12.46
CA LEU A 152 2.58 -1.75 13.83
C LEU A 152 2.04 -0.45 14.43
N GLY A 153 0.95 -0.50 15.18
CA GLY A 153 0.55 0.52 16.13
C GLY A 153 0.54 -0.06 17.54
N ILE A 154 0.88 0.75 18.54
CA ILE A 154 0.69 0.38 19.95
C ILE A 154 0.04 1.56 20.67
N VAL A 155 -1.09 1.30 21.30
CA VAL A 155 -1.78 2.27 22.15
C VAL A 155 -1.65 1.83 23.60
N TYR A 156 -1.24 2.76 24.45
CA TYR A 156 -1.17 2.60 25.89
C TYR A 156 -1.45 3.97 26.50
N PHE A 157 -2.16 4.00 27.63
CA PHE A 157 -2.37 5.24 28.37
C PHE A 157 -1.49 5.22 29.60
N LYS A 158 -0.34 5.88 29.49
CA LYS A 158 0.52 6.20 30.63
C LYS A 158 0.94 7.66 30.49
N ASP A 159 0.62 8.46 31.48
CA ASP A 159 1.11 9.84 31.65
C ASP A 159 0.81 10.78 30.46
N ASN A 160 -0.39 10.69 29.87
CA ASN A 160 -0.84 11.57 28.78
C ASN A 160 0.07 11.54 27.52
N LYS A 161 0.83 10.44 27.33
CA LYS A 161 1.62 10.21 26.11
C LYS A 161 0.73 9.68 24.99
N ASP A 162 1.00 10.16 23.79
CA ASP A 162 0.29 9.78 22.57
C ASP A 162 0.53 8.30 22.18
N PRO A 163 -0.41 7.68 21.45
CA PRO A 163 -0.22 6.34 20.92
C PRO A 163 1.03 6.24 20.03
N CYS A 164 1.77 5.14 20.14
CA CYS A 164 2.87 4.86 19.24
C CYS A 164 2.28 4.66 17.84
N GLY A 165 2.64 5.57 16.94
CA GLY A 165 2.16 5.65 15.57
C GLY A 165 2.53 4.42 14.73
N PRO A 166 2.21 4.41 13.43
CA PRO A 166 2.56 3.30 12.56
C PRO A 166 4.10 3.16 12.44
N VAL A 167 4.67 2.16 13.12
CA VAL A 167 6.08 1.78 13.05
C VAL A 167 6.25 0.69 12.00
N SER A 168 7.20 0.86 11.08
CA SER A 168 7.51 -0.17 10.09
C SER A 168 8.08 -1.42 10.76
N LEU A 169 7.53 -2.58 10.47
CA LEU A 169 8.01 -3.87 10.93
C LEU A 169 8.78 -4.60 9.83
N PRO A 170 9.93 -5.24 10.14
CA PRO A 170 10.68 -6.06 9.21
C PRO A 170 10.04 -7.45 9.03
N VAL A 171 8.73 -7.51 8.82
CA VAL A 171 7.99 -8.75 8.60
C VAL A 171 7.11 -8.57 7.36
N SER A 172 7.03 -9.58 6.51
CA SER A 172 6.09 -9.60 5.37
C SER A 172 5.46 -10.97 5.30
N LEU A 173 4.23 -11.10 4.77
CA LEU A 173 3.59 -12.40 4.62
C LEU A 173 4.33 -13.34 3.65
N SER A 174 5.22 -12.79 2.82
CA SER A 174 6.16 -13.55 1.99
C SER A 174 7.34 -14.17 2.76
N SER A 175 7.61 -13.76 4.00
CA SER A 175 8.67 -14.34 4.83
C SER A 175 8.29 -15.74 5.34
N PRO A 176 9.25 -16.62 5.71
CA PRO A 176 8.93 -17.91 6.31
C PRO A 176 8.07 -17.77 7.56
N VAL A 177 7.05 -18.62 7.70
CA VAL A 177 6.07 -18.61 8.81
C VAL A 177 6.75 -18.57 10.20
N PHE A 178 7.84 -19.30 10.38
CA PHE A 178 8.60 -19.33 11.64
C PHE A 178 9.21 -17.98 12.00
N GLN A 179 9.75 -17.24 11.02
CA GLN A 179 10.30 -15.90 11.26
C GLN A 179 9.19 -14.91 11.62
N GLN A 180 8.03 -14.99 10.95
CA GLN A 180 6.87 -14.17 11.28
C GLN A 180 6.40 -14.41 12.73
N PHE A 181 6.29 -15.68 13.12
CA PHE A 181 5.89 -16.07 14.47
C PHE A 181 6.88 -15.56 15.53
N GLY A 182 8.18 -15.66 15.27
CA GLY A 182 9.22 -15.15 16.16
C GLY A 182 9.14 -13.64 16.38
N ILE A 183 9.01 -12.86 15.31
CA ILE A 183 8.89 -11.39 15.38
C ILE A 183 7.60 -11.00 16.11
N LEU A 184 6.47 -11.61 15.76
CA LEU A 184 5.18 -11.31 16.37
C LEU A 184 5.13 -11.69 17.87
N ASN A 185 5.76 -12.80 18.26
CA ASN A 185 5.90 -13.14 19.66
C ASN A 185 6.78 -12.17 20.43
N ASN A 186 7.90 -11.74 19.84
CA ASN A 186 8.77 -10.75 20.45
C ASN A 186 8.05 -9.41 20.64
N LEU A 187 7.24 -9.01 19.67
CA LEU A 187 6.39 -7.83 19.76
C LEU A 187 5.41 -7.92 20.95
N ILE A 188 4.77 -9.07 21.15
CA ILE A 188 3.85 -9.28 22.27
C ILE A 188 4.59 -9.26 23.61
N SER A 189 5.76 -9.90 23.68
CA SER A 189 6.49 -10.07 24.95
C SER A 189 7.33 -8.85 25.33
N ASN A 190 7.79 -8.05 24.37
CA ASN A 190 8.59 -6.86 24.59
C ASN A 190 8.23 -5.73 23.60
N PRO A 191 7.07 -5.07 23.75
CA PRO A 191 6.64 -4.01 22.85
C PRO A 191 7.54 -2.76 22.88
N GLY A 192 8.35 -2.57 23.93
CA GLY A 192 9.27 -1.43 24.08
C GLY A 192 10.41 -1.38 23.08
N SER A 193 10.80 -2.51 22.49
CA SER A 193 11.85 -2.53 21.46
C SER A 193 11.39 -1.89 20.15
N TYR A 194 10.08 -1.84 19.90
CA TYR A 194 9.48 -1.27 18.70
C TYR A 194 8.99 0.17 18.93
N CYS A 195 8.67 0.51 20.17
CA CYS A 195 8.16 1.80 20.58
C CYS A 195 8.86 2.20 21.89
N PRO A 196 10.03 2.86 21.84
CA PRO A 196 10.81 3.18 23.03
C PRO A 196 10.10 4.14 23.99
N ASP A 197 9.15 4.93 23.48
CA ASP A 197 8.37 5.89 24.29
C ASP A 197 7.36 5.23 25.24
N LEU A 198 7.11 3.91 25.11
CA LEU A 198 6.19 3.12 25.94
C LEU A 198 6.51 3.11 27.45
N PHE A 199 7.74 3.49 27.85
CA PHE A 199 8.21 3.37 29.23
C PHE A 199 8.53 4.70 29.91
#